data_AF-A0A378QQH7-F1
#
_entry.id   AF-A0A378QQH7-F1
#
_cell.length_a   1.000
_cell.length_b   1.000
_cell.length_c   1.000
_cell.angle_alpha   90.00
_cell.angle_beta   90.00
_cell.angle_gamma   90.00
#
_symmetry.space_group_name_H-M   'P 1'
#
loop_
_entity.id
_entity.type
_entity.pdbx_description
1 polymer ?
#
loop_
_entity_poly.entity_id
_entity_poly.type
_entity_poly.pdbx_seq_one_letter_code
_entity_poly.pdbx_strand_id
1 'polypeptide(L)'
;MIQDTLAYRMALAPFGIQVIAIACGYVDTATLRQLHGGRADKPFLISEQEAVHQIIYAIHNDIALHVFPKPMKAIAKLLTALPRPLLAKVMQLQYHHQDRK
;
A
#
# COMPACT_ATOMS: atom_id res chain seq x y z
N MET A 1 4.08 4.11 10.19
CA MET A 1 3.45 2.86 9.72
C MET A 1 4.45 1.83 9.20
N ILE A 2 5.21 2.10 8.11
CA ILE A 2 6.20 1.11 7.58
C ILE A 2 7.38 0.89 8.56
N GLN A 3 7.88 1.97 9.17
CA GLN A 3 8.94 1.88 10.18
C GLN A 3 8.48 1.11 11.44
N ASP A 4 7.22 1.30 11.85
CA ASP A 4 6.65 0.60 13.00
C ASP A 4 6.55 -0.91 12.73
N THR A 5 6.15 -1.31 11.51
CA THR A 5 6.16 -2.73 11.10
C THR A 5 7.56 -3.32 11.19
N LEU A 6 8.59 -2.60 10.74
CA LEU A 6 9.97 -3.10 10.82
C LEU A 6 10.42 -3.29 12.27
N ALA A 7 10.08 -2.35 13.16
CA ALA A 7 10.35 -2.47 14.59
C ALA A 7 9.67 -3.70 15.19
N TYR A 8 8.39 -3.94 14.90
CA TYR A 8 7.69 -5.15 15.34
C TYR A 8 8.32 -6.42 14.79
N ARG A 9 8.70 -6.43 13.50
CA ARG A 9 9.36 -7.59 12.89
C ARG A 9 10.66 -7.95 13.61
N MET A 10 11.48 -6.96 13.96
CA MET A 10 12.72 -7.18 14.72
C MET A 10 12.44 -7.66 16.14
N ALA A 11 11.48 -7.04 16.84
CA ALA A 11 11.15 -7.38 18.22
C ALA A 11 10.51 -8.77 18.36
N LEU A 12 9.77 -9.21 17.34
CA LEU A 12 9.01 -10.47 17.36
C LEU A 12 9.74 -11.64 16.69
N ALA A 13 10.82 -11.38 15.94
CA ALA A 13 11.64 -12.42 15.31
C ALA A 13 12.17 -13.49 16.30
N PRO A 14 12.62 -13.17 17.53
CA PRO A 14 13.08 -14.18 18.48
C PRO A 14 12.00 -15.18 18.91
N PHE A 15 10.73 -14.84 18.74
CA PHE A 15 9.58 -15.70 19.07
C PHE A 15 9.08 -16.49 17.85
N GLY A 16 9.76 -16.40 16.70
CA GLY A 16 9.31 -17.05 15.45
C GLY A 16 8.06 -16.42 14.85
N ILE A 17 7.71 -15.18 15.25
CA ILE A 17 6.53 -14.49 14.75
C ILE A 17 6.92 -13.62 13.55
N GLN A 18 6.32 -13.92 12.40
CA GLN A 18 6.47 -13.15 11.19
C GLN A 18 5.61 -11.88 11.22
N VAL A 19 6.19 -10.75 10.83
CA VAL A 19 5.47 -9.47 10.68
C VAL A 19 5.73 -8.91 9.29
N ILE A 20 4.66 -8.55 8.58
CA ILE A 20 4.68 -8.09 7.19
C ILE A 20 3.85 -6.81 7.06
N ALA A 21 4.38 -5.82 6.34
CA ALA A 21 3.60 -4.65 5.91
C ALA A 21 2.96 -4.92 4.55
N ILE A 22 1.63 -4.81 4.48
CA ILE A 22 0.88 -4.88 3.23
C ILE A 22 0.48 -3.46 2.82
N ALA A 23 0.99 -3.00 1.68
CA ALA A 23 0.55 -1.78 1.03
C ALA A 23 -0.20 -2.16 -0.25
N CYS A 24 -1.52 -2.27 -0.17
CA CYS A 24 -2.37 -2.64 -1.28
C CYS A 24 -3.07 -1.44 -1.92
N GLY A 25 -3.50 -1.58 -3.17
CA GLY A 25 -4.50 -0.72 -3.79
C GLY A 25 -5.87 -0.90 -3.14
N TYR A 26 -6.87 -0.16 -3.62
CA TYR A 26 -8.24 -0.33 -3.11
C TYR A 26 -8.74 -1.74 -3.40
N VAL A 27 -9.26 -2.43 -2.38
CA VAL A 27 -9.88 -3.75 -2.54
C VAL A 27 -11.39 -3.57 -2.73
N ASP A 28 -11.93 -4.17 -3.79
CA ASP A 28 -13.37 -4.12 -4.15
C ASP A 28 -14.23 -4.94 -3.18
N THR A 29 -14.32 -4.45 -1.95
CA THR A 29 -15.12 -5.04 -0.87
C THR A 29 -16.54 -4.49 -0.90
N ALA A 30 -17.49 -5.25 -0.35
CA ALA A 30 -18.85 -4.76 -0.14
C ALA A 30 -18.87 -3.44 0.66
N THR A 31 -18.04 -3.34 1.69
CA THR A 31 -17.88 -2.12 2.50
C THR A 31 -17.41 -0.93 1.67
N LEU A 32 -16.43 -1.12 0.78
CA LEU A 32 -15.96 -0.05 -0.10
C LEU A 32 -17.10 0.48 -0.98
N ARG A 33 -17.91 -0.42 -1.57
CA ARG A 33 -19.05 -0.06 -2.41
C ARG A 33 -20.14 0.68 -1.62
N GLN A 34 -20.47 0.19 -0.42
CA GLN A 34 -21.48 0.82 0.43
C GLN A 34 -21.12 2.27 0.77
N LEU A 35 -19.84 2.52 1.10
CA LEU A 35 -19.33 3.85 1.42
C LEU A 35 -19.33 4.82 0.23
N HIS A 36 -19.44 4.32 -1.01
CA HIS A 36 -19.33 5.11 -2.24
C HIS A 36 -20.56 4.99 -3.15
N GLY A 37 -21.74 4.73 -2.57
CA GLY A 37 -23.00 4.69 -3.32
C GLY A 37 -23.05 3.59 -4.39
N GLY A 38 -22.44 2.45 -4.10
CA GLY A 38 -22.34 1.30 -5.00
C GLY A 38 -21.19 1.37 -6.01
N ARG A 39 -20.40 2.45 -6.03
CA ARG A 39 -19.30 2.63 -6.98
C ARG A 39 -17.97 2.18 -6.39
N ALA A 40 -17.13 1.59 -7.23
CA ALA A 40 -15.78 1.15 -6.88
C ALA A 40 -14.70 1.83 -7.74
N ASP A 41 -14.98 2.99 -8.32
CA ASP A 41 -14.11 3.73 -9.25
C ASP A 41 -12.92 4.41 -8.53
N LYS A 42 -12.09 3.59 -7.89
CA LYS A 42 -10.90 3.99 -7.14
C LYS A 42 -9.63 3.66 -7.93
N PRO A 43 -8.58 4.50 -7.80
CA PRO A 43 -7.30 4.18 -8.42
C PRO A 43 -6.74 2.86 -7.88
N PHE A 44 -6.16 2.05 -8.75
CA PHE A 44 -5.58 0.76 -8.36
C PHE A 44 -6.57 -0.22 -7.71
N LEU A 45 -7.86 -0.17 -8.09
CA LEU A 45 -8.85 -1.13 -7.63
C LEU A 45 -8.43 -2.56 -8.01
N ILE A 46 -8.48 -3.47 -7.05
CA ILE A 46 -8.23 -4.91 -7.21
C ILE A 46 -9.39 -5.71 -6.61
N SER A 47 -9.56 -6.95 -7.06
CA SER A 47 -10.54 -7.87 -6.47
C SER A 47 -10.08 -8.37 -5.10
N GLU A 48 -11.03 -8.84 -4.29
CA GLU A 48 -10.74 -9.51 -3.02
C GLU A 48 -9.86 -10.75 -3.23
N GLN A 49 -10.11 -11.52 -4.30
CA GLN A 49 -9.34 -12.72 -4.63
C GLN A 49 -7.88 -12.40 -4.91
N GLU A 50 -7.60 -11.33 -5.68
CA GLU A 50 -6.23 -10.89 -5.95
C GLU A 50 -5.56 -10.38 -4.66
N ALA A 51 -6.28 -9.65 -3.81
CA ALA A 51 -5.75 -9.19 -2.53
C ALA A 51 -5.35 -10.37 -1.63
N VAL A 52 -6.22 -11.37 -1.50
CA VAL A 52 -5.94 -12.60 -0.73
C VAL A 52 -4.72 -13.32 -1.31
N HIS A 53 -4.67 -13.51 -2.62
CA HIS A 53 -3.55 -14.18 -3.28
C HIS A 53 -2.22 -13.47 -2.99
N GLN A 54 -2.18 -12.14 -3.11
CA GLN A 54 -0.97 -11.35 -2.84
C GLN A 54 -0.56 -11.37 -1.36
N ILE A 55 -1.52 -11.36 -0.43
CA ILE A 55 -1.25 -11.44 1.00
C ILE A 55 -0.66 -12.81 1.35
N ILE A 56 -1.28 -13.90 0.89
CA ILE A 56 -0.78 -15.26 1.11
C ILE A 56 0.62 -15.44 0.49
N TYR A 57 0.83 -14.90 -0.72
CA TYR A 57 2.14 -14.89 -1.35
C TYR A 57 3.19 -14.19 -0.47
N ALA A 58 2.87 -13.03 0.11
CA ALA A 58 3.78 -12.30 0.98
C ALA A 58 4.14 -13.08 2.26
N ILE A 59 3.13 -13.73 2.87
CA ILE A 59 3.30 -14.58 4.07
C ILE A 59 4.26 -15.73 3.77
N HIS A 60 3.99 -16.52 2.71
CA HIS A 60 4.82 -17.67 2.35
C HIS A 60 6.26 -17.30 2.01
N ASN A 61 6.50 -16.10 1.48
CA ASN A 61 7.83 -15.66 1.06
C ASN A 61 8.52 -14.74 2.08
N ASP A 62 7.93 -14.56 3.27
CA ASP A 62 8.46 -13.70 4.34
C ASP A 62 8.83 -12.27 3.91
N ILE A 63 8.02 -11.67 3.04
CA ILE A 63 8.30 -10.37 2.44
C ILE A 63 8.03 -9.26 3.47
N ALA A 64 9.04 -8.51 3.91
CA ALA A 64 8.86 -7.47 4.93
C ALA A 64 7.88 -6.34 4.54
N LEU A 65 7.90 -5.92 3.27
CA LEU A 65 6.96 -4.94 2.69
C LEU A 65 6.49 -5.41 1.32
N HIS A 66 5.21 -5.75 1.21
CA HIS A 66 4.61 -6.14 -0.07
C HIS A 66 3.69 -5.04 -0.60
N VAL A 67 4.05 -4.49 -1.75
CA VAL A 67 3.32 -3.41 -2.43
C VAL A 67 2.66 -3.94 -3.70
N PHE A 68 1.34 -3.81 -3.82
CA PHE A 68 0.58 -4.25 -5.00
C PHE A 68 -0.68 -3.39 -5.20
N PRO A 69 -1.23 -3.24 -6.43
CA PRO A 69 -0.84 -3.89 -7.68
C PRO A 69 0.42 -3.30 -8.32
N LYS A 70 0.92 -3.94 -9.40
CA LYS A 70 2.16 -3.52 -10.11
C LYS A 70 2.23 -2.03 -10.48
N PRO A 71 1.16 -1.38 -10.98
CA PRO A 71 1.20 0.05 -11.29
C PRO A 71 1.50 0.91 -10.07
N MET A 72 0.87 0.59 -8.93
CA MET A 72 1.12 1.28 -7.66
C MET A 72 2.56 1.07 -7.18
N LYS A 73 3.07 -0.16 -7.28
CA LYS A 73 4.46 -0.49 -6.94
C LYS A 73 5.46 0.29 -7.81
N ALA A 74 5.18 0.44 -9.10
CA ALA A 74 6.03 1.20 -10.01
C ALA A 74 6.07 2.69 -9.64
N ILE A 75 4.92 3.30 -9.33
CA ILE A 75 4.83 4.69 -8.87
C ILE A 75 5.58 4.86 -7.54
N ALA A 76 5.39 3.96 -6.57
CA ALA A 76 6.10 4.02 -5.30
C ALA A 76 7.62 3.97 -5.48
N LYS A 77 8.11 3.10 -6.38
CA LYS A 77 9.54 3.03 -6.76
C LYS A 77 10.04 4.32 -7.41
N LEU A 78 9.27 4.89 -8.33
CA LEU A 78 9.62 6.14 -8.99
C LEU A 78 9.75 7.29 -7.98
N LEU A 79 8.78 7.41 -7.07
CA LEU A 79 8.77 8.45 -6.04
C LEU A 79 9.91 8.29 -5.04
N THR A 80 10.28 7.06 -4.69
CA THR A 80 11.42 6.79 -3.80
C THR A 80 12.78 7.02 -4.45
N ALA A 81 12.86 6.96 -5.78
CA ALA A 81 14.06 7.29 -6.53
C ALA A 81 14.28 8.82 -6.69
N LEU A 82 13.25 9.64 -6.46
CA LEU A 82 13.36 11.09 -6.59
C LEU A 82 14.19 11.70 -5.44
N PRO A 83 15.08 12.67 -5.72
CA PRO A 83 15.70 13.50 -4.69
C PRO A 83 14.66 14.18 -3.80
N ARG A 84 14.93 14.23 -2.49
CA ARG A 84 14.03 14.82 -1.47
C ARG A 84 13.42 16.18 -1.85
N PRO A 85 14.15 17.18 -2.39
CA PRO A 85 13.52 18.47 -2.72
C PRO A 85 12.50 18.36 -3.87
N LEU A 86 12.75 17.50 -4.85
CA LEU A 86 11.82 17.26 -5.95
C LEU A 86 10.58 16.51 -5.46
N LEU A 87 10.78 15.50 -4.62
CA LEU A 87 9.67 14.76 -3.99
C LEU A 87 8.79 15.71 -3.18
N ALA A 88 9.38 16.59 -2.37
CA ALA A 88 8.65 17.58 -1.58
C ALA A 88 7.80 18.50 -2.47
N LYS A 89 8.35 18.98 -3.59
CA LYS A 89 7.63 19.82 -4.54
C LYS A 89 6.46 19.08 -5.21
N VAL A 90 6.66 17.83 -5.63
CA VAL A 90 5.59 16.99 -6.21
C VAL A 90 4.46 16.79 -5.20
N MET A 91 4.79 16.49 -3.95
CA MET A 91 3.80 16.29 -2.89
C MET A 91 3.02 17.57 -2.56
N GLN A 92 3.70 18.72 -2.52
CA GLN A 92 3.04 20.03 -2.34
C GLN A 92 2.03 20.33 -3.45
N LEU A 93 2.37 20.03 -4.70
CA LEU A 93 1.47 20.21 -5.85
C LEU A 93 0.23 19.30 -5.77
N GLN A 94 0.40 18.05 -5.35
CA GLN A 94 -0.75 17.15 -5.13
C GLN A 94 -1.67 17.65 -4.01
N TYR A 95 -1.10 18.08 -2.89
CA TYR A 95 -1.87 18.58 -1.75
C TYR A 95 -2.78 19.75 -2.13
N HIS A 96 -2.24 20.73 -2.87
CA HIS A 96 -3.02 21.87 -3.36
C HIS A 96 -4.14 21.47 -4.34
N HIS A 97 -4.03 20.33 -5.02
CA HIS A 97 -5.06 19.83 -5.92
C HIS A 97 -6.17 19.08 -5.18
N GLN A 98 -5.85 18.47 -4.03
CA GLN A 98 -6.80 17.72 -3.21
C GLN A 98 -7.70 18.63 -2.36
N ASP A 99 -7.17 19.75 -1.83
CA ASP A 99 -7.96 20.74 -1.08
C ASP A 99 -8.93 21.56 -1.96
N ARG A 100 -8.82 21.49 -3.29
CA ARG A 100 -9.69 22.20 -4.24
C ARG A 100 -10.90 21.38 -4.69
N LYS A 101 -11.08 20.14 -4.20
CA LYS A 101 -12.19 19.24 -4.53
C LYS A 101 -13.03 18.96 -3.29
#